data_AF-A0A969NYR7-F1
#
_entry.id   AF-A0A969NYR7-F1
#
_cell.length_a   1.000
_cell.length_b   1.000
_cell.length_c   1.000
_cell.angle_alpha   90.00
_cell.angle_beta   90.00
_cell.angle_gamma   90.00
#
_symmetry.space_group_name_H-M   'P 1'
#
loop_
_entity.id
_entity.type
_entity.pdbx_description
1 polymer ?
#
loop_
_entity_poly.entity_id
_entity_poly.type
_entity_poly.pdbx_seq_one_letter_code
_entity_poly.pdbx_strand_id
1 'polypeptide(L)'
;MFFTLLASLGILTNTVLGDVSREAEPMAGKALKEVFTEMSLTDTPFVAKFITDGPVKKSALIQEISGLIKPQLGEDHEWAPDFELVQFADVDSSAPYFQAAKELRALELLRTPGGKFGKGDENDPELNNREVRNILNRAFDLDQKGFVMNTDFDQDGFNNEQDLCPSVPGTEGGCPEILAEPREYAPGRQVVVPTESVVPLLVVENDVIREGDIFTAAILDPETGEIFTESNWFEVEKGWYNTSCSS
;
A
#
# COMPACT_ATOMS: atom_id res chain seq x y z
N MET A 1 -20.34 -55.58 44.42
CA MET A 1 -19.11 -54.94 43.90
C MET A 1 -19.45 -53.48 43.60
N PHE A 2 -18.76 -52.56 44.28
CA PHE A 2 -18.43 -51.16 43.91
C PHE A 2 -19.56 -50.18 43.47
N PHE A 3 -19.97 -49.24 44.34
CA PHE A 3 -19.55 -47.81 44.50
C PHE A 3 -20.39 -46.84 43.62
N THR A 4 -21.33 -46.03 44.13
CA THR A 4 -21.24 -44.70 44.84
C THR A 4 -21.11 -43.48 43.90
N LEU A 5 -22.10 -42.55 43.98
CA LEU A 5 -22.05 -41.05 43.82
C LEU A 5 -21.35 -40.43 42.58
N LEU A 6 -21.77 -39.31 41.96
CA LEU A 6 -22.10 -37.99 42.54
C LEU A 6 -22.63 -37.03 41.43
N ALA A 7 -23.46 -36.07 41.86
CA ALA A 7 -23.91 -34.91 41.10
C ALA A 7 -22.79 -33.89 40.80
N SER A 8 -22.90 -33.15 39.69
CA SER A 8 -22.47 -31.74 39.56
C SER A 8 -22.72 -31.20 38.15
N LEU A 9 -23.82 -30.45 37.96
CA LEU A 9 -23.96 -29.52 36.85
C LEU A 9 -23.48 -28.16 37.36
N GLY A 10 -22.18 -27.91 37.20
CA GLY A 10 -21.53 -26.66 37.56
C GLY A 10 -21.53 -25.67 36.40
N ILE A 11 -22.16 -24.51 36.63
CA ILE A 11 -21.70 -23.15 36.31
C ILE A 11 -20.98 -22.99 34.96
N LEU A 12 -21.70 -22.45 33.97
CA LEU A 12 -21.13 -21.75 32.81
C LEU A 12 -20.46 -20.46 33.30
N THR A 13 -19.15 -20.53 33.58
CA THR A 13 -18.32 -19.32 33.68
C THR A 13 -18.03 -18.83 32.27
N ASN A 14 -18.45 -17.59 31.98
CA ASN A 14 -17.97 -16.82 30.84
C ASN A 14 -16.44 -16.71 30.94
N THR A 15 -15.72 -17.52 30.19
CA THR A 15 -14.29 -17.34 29.96
C THR A 15 -14.14 -16.10 29.10
N VAL A 16 -13.77 -15.00 29.75
CA VAL A 16 -13.25 -13.80 29.09
C VAL A 16 -12.08 -14.26 28.23
N LEU A 17 -12.27 -14.22 26.90
CA LEU A 17 -11.19 -14.30 25.92
C LEU A 17 -10.32 -13.06 26.15
N GLY A 18 -9.34 -13.19 27.04
CA GLY A 18 -8.23 -12.26 27.10
C GLY A 18 -7.50 -12.38 25.78
N ASP A 19 -7.68 -11.37 24.93
CA ASP A 19 -6.92 -11.18 23.70
C ASP A 19 -5.48 -10.85 24.12
N VAL A 20 -4.73 -11.89 24.49
CA VAL A 20 -3.30 -11.79 24.76
C VAL A 20 -2.69 -11.50 23.40
N SER A 21 -2.47 -10.21 23.14
CA SER A 21 -1.64 -9.71 22.05
C SER A 21 -0.25 -10.33 22.22
N ARG A 22 -0.09 -11.55 21.68
CA ARG A 22 1.21 -12.21 21.62
C ARG A 22 2.03 -11.36 20.69
N GLU A 23 3.02 -10.65 21.24
CA GLU A 23 4.04 -9.99 20.45
C GLU A 23 4.55 -10.99 19.42
N ALA A 24 4.46 -10.62 18.15
CA ALA A 24 4.75 -11.53 17.06
C ALA A 24 6.24 -11.88 17.11
N GLU A 25 6.56 -13.15 17.38
CA GLU A 25 7.95 -13.61 17.43
C GLU A 25 8.63 -13.38 16.07
N PRO A 26 9.91 -12.95 16.07
CA PRO A 26 10.65 -12.74 14.83
C PRO A 26 10.80 -14.07 14.09
N MET A 27 10.66 -14.03 12.77
CA MET A 27 10.73 -15.22 11.94
C MET A 27 12.18 -15.71 11.87
N ALA A 28 12.41 -16.92 12.37
CA ALA A 28 13.68 -17.62 12.16
C ALA A 28 13.81 -18.09 10.71
N GLY A 29 15.04 -18.11 10.18
CA GLY A 29 15.33 -18.55 8.82
C GLY A 29 14.80 -19.95 8.45
N LYS A 30 14.70 -20.86 9.43
CA LYS A 30 14.10 -22.19 9.23
C LYS A 30 12.60 -22.12 8.92
N ALA A 31 11.85 -21.25 9.60
CA ALA A 31 10.42 -21.06 9.34
C ALA A 31 10.20 -20.39 7.97
N LEU A 32 11.13 -19.51 7.57
CA LEU A 32 11.13 -18.91 6.24
C LEU A 32 11.28 -19.97 5.13
N LYS A 33 12.12 -20.99 5.34
CA LYS A 33 12.23 -22.13 4.40
C LYS A 33 10.90 -22.87 4.21
N GLU A 34 10.12 -23.04 5.27
CA GLU A 34 8.80 -23.67 5.19
C GLU A 34 7.84 -22.83 4.34
N VAL A 35 7.84 -21.49 4.52
CA VAL A 35 7.07 -20.57 3.67
C VAL A 35 7.50 -20.67 2.20
N PHE A 36 8.81 -20.68 1.90
CA PHE A 36 9.29 -20.87 0.53
C PHE A 36 8.93 -22.24 -0.04
N THR A 37 8.85 -23.27 0.80
CA THR A 37 8.42 -24.60 0.39
C THR A 37 6.93 -24.63 0.05
N GLU A 38 6.09 -23.99 0.87
CA GLU A 38 4.67 -23.80 0.58
C GLU A 38 4.46 -23.07 -0.76
N MET A 39 5.34 -22.11 -1.07
CA MET A 39 5.33 -21.32 -2.31
C MET A 39 5.95 -22.03 -3.52
N SER A 40 6.42 -23.29 -3.38
CA SER A 40 7.14 -24.02 -4.45
C SER A 40 8.41 -23.32 -4.96
N LEU A 41 9.08 -22.53 -4.10
CA LEU A 41 10.32 -21.80 -4.40
C LEU A 41 11.60 -22.53 -3.93
N THR A 42 11.51 -23.84 -3.69
CA THR A 42 12.49 -24.63 -2.92
C THR A 42 13.90 -24.74 -3.50
N ASP A 43 14.07 -24.52 -4.80
CA ASP A 43 15.33 -24.76 -5.51
C ASP A 43 16.05 -23.48 -5.96
N THR A 44 15.64 -22.33 -5.43
CA THR A 44 16.28 -21.06 -5.76
C THR A 44 17.52 -20.85 -4.88
N PRO A 45 18.68 -20.40 -5.43
CA PRO A 45 19.83 -19.96 -4.64
C PRO A 45 19.49 -18.93 -3.57
N PHE A 46 18.39 -18.21 -3.80
CA PHE A 46 17.72 -17.30 -2.89
C PHE A 46 17.37 -17.96 -1.53
N VAL A 47 16.74 -19.15 -1.50
CA VAL A 47 16.30 -19.77 -0.23
C VAL A 47 17.50 -20.12 0.64
N ALA A 48 18.61 -20.55 0.05
CA ALA A 48 19.81 -20.95 0.77
C ALA A 48 20.41 -19.81 1.62
N LYS A 49 20.26 -18.55 1.21
CA LYS A 49 20.77 -17.39 1.95
C LYS A 49 19.99 -17.09 3.23
N PHE A 50 18.73 -17.51 3.29
CA PHE A 50 17.87 -17.31 4.45
C PHE A 50 17.86 -18.48 5.43
N ILE A 51 18.52 -19.59 5.11
CA ILE A 51 18.75 -20.70 6.05
C ILE A 51 19.91 -20.32 6.99
N THR A 52 19.74 -19.23 7.71
CA THR A 52 20.58 -18.90 8.87
C THR A 52 19.74 -19.11 10.13
N ASP A 53 20.39 -19.40 11.26
CA ASP A 53 19.70 -19.57 12.54
C ASP A 53 19.17 -18.24 13.12
N GLY A 54 19.39 -17.12 12.42
CA GLY A 54 19.02 -15.78 12.86
C GLY A 54 17.62 -15.34 12.41
N PRO A 55 17.14 -14.22 12.99
CA PRO A 55 15.93 -13.55 12.55
C PRO A 55 16.12 -12.95 11.16
N VAL A 56 15.06 -12.95 10.36
CA VAL A 56 15.08 -12.39 9.01
C VAL A 56 14.96 -10.87 9.08
N LYS A 57 16.01 -10.16 8.65
CA LYS A 57 16.00 -8.70 8.52
C LYS A 57 15.25 -8.26 7.26
N LYS A 58 14.51 -7.16 7.35
CA LYS A 58 13.73 -6.60 6.23
C LYS A 58 14.65 -6.24 5.06
N SER A 59 15.79 -5.60 5.33
CA SER A 59 16.80 -5.25 4.33
C SER A 59 17.24 -6.47 3.49
N ALA A 60 17.58 -7.57 4.15
CA ALA A 60 18.02 -8.81 3.52
C ALA A 60 16.92 -9.40 2.63
N LEU A 61 15.68 -9.48 3.14
CA LEU A 61 14.55 -9.98 2.34
C LEU A 61 14.32 -9.13 1.09
N ILE A 62 14.34 -7.81 1.22
CA ILE A 62 14.08 -6.85 0.14
C ILE A 62 15.17 -6.89 -0.94
N GLN A 63 16.45 -6.98 -0.57
CA GLN A 63 17.54 -7.13 -1.53
C GLN A 63 17.38 -8.38 -2.39
N GLU A 64 17.03 -9.49 -1.75
CA GLU A 64 16.92 -10.76 -2.46
C GLU A 64 15.67 -10.80 -3.36
N ILE A 65 14.54 -10.21 -2.92
CA ILE A 65 13.34 -10.08 -3.76
C ILE A 65 13.62 -9.18 -4.97
N SER A 66 14.25 -8.02 -4.77
CA SER A 66 14.66 -7.14 -5.88
C SER A 66 15.55 -7.89 -6.88
N GLY A 67 16.51 -8.68 -6.38
CA GLY A 67 17.36 -9.52 -7.23
C GLY A 67 16.62 -10.56 -8.07
N LEU A 68 15.47 -11.06 -7.60
CA LEU A 68 14.61 -11.99 -8.35
C LEU A 68 13.70 -11.29 -9.37
N ILE A 69 13.29 -10.05 -9.09
CA ILE A 69 12.36 -9.30 -9.94
C ILE A 69 13.09 -8.60 -11.08
N LYS A 70 14.29 -8.05 -10.85
CA LYS A 70 15.05 -7.33 -11.88
C LYS A 70 15.16 -8.05 -13.22
N PRO A 71 15.53 -9.34 -13.29
CA PRO A 71 15.60 -10.04 -14.57
C PRO A 71 14.25 -10.20 -15.28
N GLN A 72 13.14 -10.10 -14.55
CA GLN A 72 11.78 -10.24 -15.07
C GLN A 72 11.24 -8.95 -15.69
N LEU A 73 11.77 -7.79 -15.28
CA LEU A 73 11.39 -6.48 -15.83
C LEU A 73 11.91 -6.27 -17.27
N GLY A 74 12.97 -6.99 -17.66
CA GLY A 74 13.66 -6.81 -18.94
C GLY A 74 14.78 -5.76 -18.87
N GLU A 75 15.74 -5.84 -19.79
CA GLU A 75 16.90 -4.92 -19.83
C GLU A 75 16.49 -3.48 -20.19
N ASP A 76 15.39 -3.31 -20.93
CA ASP A 76 14.87 -2.03 -21.41
C ASP A 76 13.79 -1.45 -20.48
N HIS A 77 13.65 -1.96 -19.26
CA HIS A 77 12.67 -1.42 -18.31
C HIS A 77 13.04 0.02 -17.93
N GLU A 78 12.17 0.96 -18.28
CA GLU A 78 12.28 2.36 -17.88
C GLU A 78 11.40 2.61 -16.65
N TRP A 79 12.03 3.10 -15.58
CA TRP A 79 11.30 3.55 -14.40
C TRP A 79 10.55 4.85 -14.69
N ALA A 80 9.44 5.07 -14.01
CA ALA A 80 8.71 6.32 -14.08
C ALA A 80 9.61 7.52 -13.69
N PRO A 81 9.37 8.74 -14.23
CA PRO A 81 10.23 9.90 -13.97
C PRO A 81 10.35 10.29 -12.49
N ASP A 82 9.33 9.99 -11.70
CA ASP A 82 9.26 10.20 -10.26
C ASP A 82 10.00 9.14 -9.44
N PHE A 83 10.54 8.08 -10.09
CA PHE A 83 11.36 7.08 -9.43
C PHE A 83 12.50 7.72 -8.64
N GLU A 84 13.16 8.75 -9.19
CA GLU A 84 14.24 9.47 -8.50
C GLU A 84 13.79 10.24 -7.25
N LEU A 85 12.50 10.55 -7.16
CA LEU A 85 11.88 11.20 -6.01
C LEU A 85 11.53 10.20 -4.90
N VAL A 86 11.55 8.90 -5.17
CA VAL A 86 11.31 7.86 -4.15
C VAL A 86 12.46 7.87 -3.13
N GLN A 87 12.15 8.34 -1.92
CA GLN A 87 13.06 8.44 -0.78
C GLN A 87 12.42 7.79 0.45
N PHE A 88 13.26 7.27 1.35
CA PHE A 88 12.81 6.76 2.65
C PHE A 88 13.28 7.71 3.75
N ALA A 89 12.39 8.06 4.68
CA ALA A 89 12.70 8.99 5.75
C ALA A 89 13.74 8.44 6.76
N ASP A 90 13.90 7.12 6.80
CA ASP A 90 14.67 6.37 7.80
C ASP A 90 15.73 5.45 7.19
N VAL A 91 15.92 5.47 5.86
CA VAL A 91 16.99 4.71 5.20
C VAL A 91 17.97 5.68 4.57
N ASP A 92 19.23 5.57 4.97
CA ASP A 92 20.33 6.30 4.34
C ASP A 92 20.47 5.87 2.88
N SER A 93 20.58 6.83 1.95
CA SER A 93 20.78 6.57 0.51
C SER A 93 22.00 5.69 0.19
N SER A 94 22.99 5.64 1.09
CA SER A 94 24.19 4.79 1.00
C SER A 94 23.96 3.36 1.51
N ALA A 95 22.82 3.08 2.14
CA ALA A 95 22.52 1.75 2.65
C ALA A 95 22.50 0.74 1.49
N PRO A 96 23.09 -0.45 1.67
CA PRO A 96 23.24 -1.42 0.57
C PRO A 96 21.90 -1.93 0.04
N TYR A 97 20.80 -1.73 0.78
CA TYR A 97 19.45 -2.13 0.40
C TYR A 97 18.58 -0.95 -0.07
N PHE A 98 19.08 0.29 -0.07
CA PHE A 98 18.30 1.47 -0.45
C PHE A 98 17.74 1.35 -1.86
N GLN A 99 18.59 1.00 -2.83
CA GLN A 99 18.17 0.83 -4.22
C GLN A 99 17.11 -0.28 -4.38
N ALA A 100 17.29 -1.41 -3.70
CA ALA A 100 16.31 -2.50 -3.71
C ALA A 100 14.97 -2.07 -3.10
N ALA A 101 15.01 -1.33 -1.99
CA ALA A 101 13.81 -0.79 -1.36
C ALA A 101 13.08 0.20 -2.29
N LYS A 102 13.83 1.08 -2.96
CA LYS A 102 13.32 2.07 -3.92
C LYS A 102 12.59 1.40 -5.07
N GLU A 103 13.20 0.37 -5.67
CA GLU A 103 12.61 -0.43 -6.74
C GLU A 103 11.33 -1.15 -6.29
N LEU A 104 11.35 -1.85 -5.15
CA LEU A 104 10.15 -2.54 -4.67
C LEU A 104 9.04 -1.57 -4.24
N ARG A 105 9.37 -0.34 -3.83
CA ARG A 105 8.38 0.69 -3.54
C ARG A 105 7.76 1.25 -4.83
N ALA A 106 8.57 1.48 -5.86
CA ALA A 106 8.09 1.93 -7.16
C ALA A 106 7.20 0.90 -7.86
N LEU A 107 7.41 -0.40 -7.58
CA LEU A 107 6.52 -1.49 -7.98
C LEU A 107 5.34 -1.71 -7.01
N GLU A 108 5.17 -0.84 -6.01
CA GLU A 108 4.17 -0.94 -4.93
C GLU A 108 4.19 -2.22 -4.08
N LEU A 109 5.20 -3.08 -4.27
CA LEU A 109 5.42 -4.30 -3.50
C LEU A 109 5.78 -3.98 -2.05
N LEU A 110 6.52 -2.89 -1.85
CA LEU A 110 6.94 -2.38 -0.56
C LEU A 110 6.13 -1.15 -0.14
N ARG A 111 5.04 -1.38 0.60
CA ARG A 111 4.29 -0.29 1.24
C ARG A 111 5.04 0.23 2.47
N THR A 112 5.23 1.54 2.51
CA THR A 112 5.94 2.25 3.58
C THR A 112 5.08 3.41 4.08
N PRO A 113 4.22 3.18 5.10
CA PRO A 113 3.41 4.24 5.68
C PRO A 113 4.30 5.40 6.16
N GLY A 114 4.00 6.63 5.72
CA GLY A 114 4.80 7.82 6.03
C GLY A 114 6.22 7.78 5.46
N GLY A 115 6.42 7.07 4.35
CA GLY A 115 7.72 6.95 3.68
C GLY A 115 8.80 6.25 4.49
N LYS A 116 8.45 5.53 5.56
CA LYS A 116 9.41 4.82 6.42
C LYS A 116 9.55 3.36 6.04
N PHE A 117 10.79 2.92 5.83
CA PHE A 117 11.14 1.52 5.61
C PHE A 117 11.00 0.71 6.89
N GLY A 118 11.39 1.28 8.02
CA GLY A 118 11.40 0.68 9.33
C GLY A 118 10.10 0.81 10.11
N LYS A 119 10.16 0.49 11.41
CA LYS A 119 9.04 0.67 12.35
C LYS A 119 9.54 1.44 13.57
N GLY A 120 8.92 2.59 13.84
CA GLY A 120 9.34 3.47 14.92
C GLY A 120 10.73 4.06 14.66
N ASP A 121 11.69 3.68 15.51
CA ASP A 121 13.10 4.11 15.45
C ASP A 121 14.03 3.01 14.88
N GLU A 122 13.50 1.84 14.51
CA GLU A 122 14.28 0.74 13.94
C GLU A 122 14.26 0.79 12.41
N ASN A 123 15.39 1.21 11.82
CA ASN A 123 15.54 1.40 10.37
C ASN A 123 15.65 0.08 9.58
N ASP A 124 15.90 -1.05 10.25
CA ASP A 124 15.95 -2.38 9.63
C ASP A 124 15.34 -3.45 10.55
N PRO A 125 14.00 -3.49 10.63
CA PRO A 125 13.30 -4.33 11.57
C PRO A 125 13.44 -5.80 11.24
N GLU A 126 13.42 -6.62 12.28
CA GLU A 126 13.20 -8.06 12.14
C GLU A 126 11.76 -8.31 11.71
N LEU A 127 11.58 -9.17 10.72
CA LEU A 127 10.26 -9.50 10.20
C LEU A 127 9.67 -10.68 10.96
N ASN A 128 8.40 -10.56 11.34
CA ASN A 128 7.62 -11.71 11.77
C ASN A 128 7.02 -12.46 10.57
N ASN A 129 6.42 -13.64 10.83
CA ASN A 129 5.87 -14.49 9.77
C ASN A 129 4.82 -13.80 8.90
N ARG A 130 3.94 -13.01 9.51
CA ARG A 130 2.89 -12.29 8.80
C ARG A 130 3.48 -11.26 7.84
N GLU A 131 4.50 -10.52 8.27
CA GLU A 131 5.14 -9.49 7.44
C GLU A 131 5.89 -10.10 6.27
N VAL A 132 6.65 -11.16 6.50
CA VAL A 132 7.33 -11.91 5.43
C VAL A 132 6.30 -12.39 4.39
N ARG A 133 5.23 -13.07 4.83
CA ARG A 133 4.19 -13.56 3.92
C ARG A 133 3.53 -12.42 3.15
N ASN A 134 3.24 -11.30 3.80
CA ASN A 134 2.65 -10.15 3.11
C ASN A 134 3.57 -9.61 2.00
N ILE A 135 4.88 -9.51 2.27
CA ILE A 135 5.87 -9.05 1.27
C ILE A 135 5.95 -10.07 0.13
N LEU A 136 6.06 -11.36 0.45
CA LEU A 136 6.17 -12.43 -0.54
C LEU A 136 4.90 -12.58 -1.39
N ASN A 137 3.72 -12.49 -0.78
CA ASN A 137 2.45 -12.57 -1.49
C ASN A 137 2.30 -11.42 -2.49
N ARG A 138 2.75 -10.21 -2.15
CA ARG A 138 2.76 -9.10 -3.11
C ARG A 138 3.77 -9.32 -4.21
N ALA A 139 4.99 -9.71 -3.84
CA ALA A 139 6.08 -9.88 -4.79
C ALA A 139 5.86 -11.01 -5.81
N PHE A 140 5.07 -12.03 -5.47
CA PHE A 140 4.88 -13.21 -6.31
C PHE A 140 3.43 -13.49 -6.67
N ASP A 141 2.49 -12.60 -6.29
CA ASP A 141 1.03 -12.75 -6.42
C ASP A 141 0.59 -14.23 -6.38
N LEU A 142 0.73 -14.86 -5.20
CA LEU A 142 0.66 -16.33 -5.09
C LEU A 142 -0.68 -16.95 -5.51
N ASP A 143 -1.73 -16.14 -5.60
CA ASP A 143 -3.04 -16.57 -6.07
C ASP A 143 -3.13 -16.50 -7.62
N GLN A 144 -2.31 -15.69 -8.27
CA GLN A 144 -2.14 -15.63 -9.72
C GLN A 144 -0.79 -16.23 -10.12
N LYS A 145 -0.79 -17.49 -10.58
CA LYS A 145 0.42 -18.25 -10.98
C LYS A 145 1.30 -17.56 -12.04
N GLY A 146 2.15 -16.64 -11.60
CA GLY A 146 3.15 -15.94 -12.41
C GLY A 146 3.18 -14.45 -12.08
N PHE A 147 4.34 -13.83 -12.24
CA PHE A 147 4.49 -12.38 -12.37
C PHE A 147 3.84 -11.93 -13.70
N VAL A 148 2.55 -12.23 -13.86
CA VAL A 148 1.70 -11.48 -14.77
C VAL A 148 1.61 -10.15 -14.06
N MET A 149 2.22 -9.09 -14.61
CA MET A 149 1.78 -7.75 -14.25
C MET A 149 0.28 -7.78 -14.45
N ASN A 150 -0.47 -7.99 -13.38
CA ASN A 150 -1.92 -8.14 -13.45
C ASN A 150 -2.36 -6.88 -14.14
N THR A 151 -2.87 -7.05 -15.35
CA THR A 151 -2.87 -5.94 -16.27
C THR A 151 -3.82 -4.86 -15.79
N ASP A 152 -4.71 -5.13 -14.82
CA ASP A 152 -5.66 -4.24 -14.16
C ASP A 152 -5.53 -4.41 -12.63
N PHE A 153 -4.88 -3.45 -11.95
CA PHE A 153 -4.49 -3.53 -10.53
C PHE A 153 -5.66 -3.27 -9.57
N ASP A 154 -6.54 -2.34 -9.90
CA ASP A 154 -7.70 -1.98 -9.06
C ASP A 154 -9.01 -2.66 -9.48
N GLN A 155 -8.96 -3.46 -10.55
CA GLN A 155 -10.02 -4.34 -11.05
C GLN A 155 -11.23 -3.59 -11.58
N ASP A 156 -11.01 -2.44 -12.18
CA ASP A 156 -12.07 -1.59 -12.72
C ASP A 156 -12.40 -1.88 -14.21
N GLY A 157 -11.64 -2.79 -14.83
CA GLY A 157 -11.79 -3.22 -16.21
C GLY A 157 -10.83 -2.51 -17.18
N PHE A 158 -9.97 -1.62 -16.71
CA PHE A 158 -8.91 -0.99 -17.49
C PHE A 158 -7.56 -1.61 -17.16
N ASN A 159 -6.79 -1.91 -18.20
CA ASN A 159 -5.43 -2.35 -17.93
C ASN A 159 -4.58 -1.15 -17.48
N ASN A 160 -3.74 -1.26 -16.45
CA ASN A 160 -2.68 -0.34 -15.96
C ASN A 160 -1.90 0.40 -17.06
N GLU A 161 -1.68 -0.20 -18.24
CA GLU A 161 -1.04 0.48 -19.39
C GLU A 161 -1.95 1.51 -20.08
N GLN A 162 -3.26 1.37 -19.90
CA GLN A 162 -4.35 2.17 -20.48
C GLN A 162 -5.17 2.91 -19.41
N ASP A 163 -4.99 2.55 -18.15
CA ASP A 163 -5.64 3.11 -16.99
C ASP A 163 -4.90 4.38 -16.55
N LEU A 164 -5.65 5.47 -16.47
CA LEU A 164 -5.16 6.77 -16.06
C LEU A 164 -5.01 6.88 -14.53
N CYS A 165 -5.69 6.02 -13.77
CA CYS A 165 -5.64 5.93 -12.32
C CYS A 165 -5.44 4.48 -11.83
N PRO A 166 -4.32 3.78 -12.16
CA PRO A 166 -4.14 2.34 -11.91
C PRO A 166 -4.22 1.85 -10.46
N SER A 167 -4.42 2.75 -9.49
CA SER A 167 -4.50 2.46 -8.06
C SER A 167 -5.86 2.80 -7.45
N VAL A 168 -6.78 3.37 -8.23
CA VAL A 168 -8.08 3.85 -7.76
C VAL A 168 -9.15 3.49 -8.79
N PRO A 169 -10.06 2.56 -8.46
CA PRO A 169 -10.97 2.01 -9.46
C PRO A 169 -11.92 3.07 -10.00
N GLY A 170 -12.08 3.09 -11.32
CA GLY A 170 -12.82 4.09 -12.07
C GLY A 170 -13.68 3.52 -13.21
N THR A 171 -14.31 4.43 -13.96
CA THR A 171 -15.19 4.04 -15.08
C THR A 171 -14.80 4.68 -16.40
N GLU A 172 -14.12 5.82 -16.38
CA GLU A 172 -13.73 6.56 -17.59
C GLU A 172 -12.21 6.58 -17.75
N GLY A 173 -11.68 5.62 -18.51
CA GLY A 173 -10.22 5.46 -18.65
C GLY A 173 -9.55 5.05 -17.34
N GLY A 174 -10.31 4.38 -16.47
CA GLY A 174 -9.92 3.88 -15.16
C GLY A 174 -9.83 4.88 -14.01
N CYS A 175 -10.21 6.15 -14.25
CA CYS A 175 -10.35 7.12 -13.15
C CYS A 175 -11.79 7.21 -12.61
N PRO A 176 -11.97 7.47 -11.31
CA PRO A 176 -13.28 7.71 -10.71
C PRO A 176 -13.92 8.99 -11.27
N GLU A 177 -15.23 8.95 -11.51
CA GLU A 177 -15.98 10.13 -11.92
C GLU A 177 -15.97 11.18 -10.80
N ILE A 178 -15.39 12.35 -11.07
CA ILE A 178 -15.44 13.48 -10.15
C ILE A 178 -16.80 14.16 -10.32
N LEU A 179 -17.79 13.71 -9.54
CA LEU A 179 -19.08 14.38 -9.44
C LEU A 179 -18.91 15.70 -8.68
N ALA A 180 -18.55 16.76 -9.41
CA ALA A 180 -18.64 18.11 -8.89
C ALA A 180 -20.12 18.50 -8.78
N GLU A 181 -20.75 18.23 -7.64
CA GLU A 181 -22.07 18.82 -7.37
C GLU A 181 -21.93 20.35 -7.36
N PRO A 182 -22.72 21.09 -8.18
CA PRO A 182 -22.76 22.54 -8.09
C PRO A 182 -23.44 22.91 -6.77
N ARG A 183 -22.67 23.03 -5.70
CA ARG A 183 -23.15 23.54 -4.41
C ARG A 183 -22.99 25.04 -4.38
N GLU A 184 -24.06 25.73 -4.02
CA GLU A 184 -24.10 27.17 -3.78
C GLU A 184 -22.86 27.63 -3.01
N TYR A 185 -22.10 28.52 -3.65
CA TYR A 185 -20.85 29.05 -3.15
C TYR A 185 -21.11 29.84 -1.85
N ALA A 186 -20.72 29.28 -0.71
CA ALA A 186 -20.65 29.98 0.57
C ALA A 186 -19.17 30.14 0.94
N PRO A 187 -18.62 31.37 1.01
CA PRO A 187 -17.22 31.58 1.32
C PRO A 187 -16.86 31.00 2.70
N GLY A 188 -15.75 30.27 2.78
CA GLY A 188 -15.20 29.69 4.02
C GLY A 188 -15.62 28.25 4.35
N ARG A 189 -16.08 27.46 3.37
CA ARG A 189 -16.39 26.04 3.56
C ARG A 189 -15.36 25.12 2.90
N GLN A 190 -14.95 24.08 3.63
CA GLN A 190 -14.20 22.95 3.09
C GLN A 190 -15.01 22.25 2.00
N VAL A 191 -14.39 22.01 0.84
CA VAL A 191 -14.96 21.16 -0.20
C VAL A 191 -14.54 19.73 0.13
N VAL A 192 -15.47 18.98 0.71
CA VAL A 192 -15.33 17.53 0.85
C VAL A 192 -15.97 16.94 -0.38
N VAL A 193 -15.18 16.28 -1.24
CA VAL A 193 -15.70 15.53 -2.38
C VAL A 193 -16.12 14.16 -1.84
N PRO A 194 -17.42 13.84 -1.78
CA PRO A 194 -17.85 12.52 -1.39
C PRO A 194 -17.61 11.56 -2.55
N THR A 195 -16.58 10.73 -2.45
CA THR A 195 -16.46 9.53 -3.29
C THR A 195 -17.22 8.39 -2.63
N GLU A 196 -18.00 7.64 -3.41
CA GLU A 196 -18.62 6.40 -2.91
C GLU A 196 -17.56 5.31 -2.60
N SER A 197 -16.33 5.50 -3.09
CA SER A 197 -15.14 4.74 -2.71
C SER A 197 -14.44 5.34 -1.48
N VAL A 198 -14.02 4.45 -0.58
CA VAL A 198 -13.69 4.57 0.86
C VAL A 198 -12.61 5.60 1.27
N VAL A 199 -12.14 6.49 0.38
CA VAL A 199 -11.09 7.47 0.69
C VAL A 199 -11.64 8.89 0.64
N PRO A 200 -11.83 9.58 1.79
CA PRO A 200 -12.27 10.96 1.78
C PRO A 200 -11.19 11.86 1.17
N LEU A 201 -11.46 12.39 -0.03
CA LEU A 201 -10.68 13.44 -0.66
C LEU A 201 -10.84 14.74 0.15
N LEU A 202 -9.74 15.18 0.77
CA LEU A 202 -9.69 16.45 1.48
C LEU A 202 -9.09 17.52 0.56
N VAL A 203 -9.90 18.48 0.11
CA VAL A 203 -9.38 19.71 -0.52
C VAL A 203 -9.17 20.74 0.57
N VAL A 204 -7.92 21.13 0.83
CA VAL A 204 -7.58 22.15 1.83
C VAL A 204 -7.17 23.43 1.12
N GLU A 205 -8.05 24.43 1.10
CA GLU A 205 -7.61 25.82 1.05
C GLU A 205 -8.45 26.69 1.99
N ASN A 206 -7.74 27.54 2.76
CA ASN A 206 -8.29 28.44 3.77
C ASN A 206 -8.46 29.88 3.28
N ASP A 207 -8.35 30.14 1.97
CA ASP A 207 -8.44 31.47 1.41
C ASP A 207 -9.50 31.60 0.31
N VAL A 208 -9.99 32.81 0.12
CA VAL A 208 -11.04 33.15 -0.84
C VAL A 208 -10.47 33.08 -2.25
N ILE A 209 -10.86 32.05 -3.00
CA ILE A 209 -10.53 31.87 -4.42
C ILE A 209 -11.17 32.99 -5.26
N ARG A 210 -10.37 33.71 -6.06
CA ARG A 210 -10.82 34.76 -6.98
C ARG A 210 -10.60 34.35 -8.43
N GLU A 211 -11.38 34.96 -9.32
CA GLU A 211 -11.16 34.87 -10.75
C GLU A 211 -9.75 35.36 -11.10
N GLY A 212 -9.04 34.57 -11.93
CA GLY A 212 -7.64 34.82 -12.29
C GLY A 212 -6.60 34.29 -11.30
N ASP A 213 -7.02 33.69 -10.18
CA ASP A 213 -6.10 32.96 -9.31
C ASP A 213 -5.72 31.62 -9.96
N ILE A 214 -4.49 31.17 -9.70
CA ILE A 214 -3.92 29.93 -10.24
C ILE A 214 -3.83 28.91 -9.10
N PHE A 215 -4.37 27.72 -9.31
CA PHE A 215 -4.42 26.66 -8.30
C PHE A 215 -3.79 25.36 -8.77
N THR A 216 -3.40 24.57 -7.78
CA THR A 216 -3.00 23.17 -7.91
C THR A 216 -3.93 22.37 -7.00
N ALA A 217 -4.65 21.40 -7.55
CA ALA A 217 -5.41 20.45 -6.74
C ALA A 217 -4.46 19.35 -6.24
N ALA A 218 -4.56 18.96 -4.98
CA ALA A 218 -3.77 17.87 -4.41
C ALA A 218 -4.69 16.82 -3.77
N ILE A 219 -4.34 15.55 -3.94
CA ILE A 219 -4.97 14.44 -3.21
C ILE A 219 -4.10 14.15 -1.99
N LEU A 220 -4.71 14.18 -0.80
CA LEU A 220 -4.03 13.96 0.47
C LEU A 220 -4.39 12.59 1.06
N ASP A 221 -3.42 11.93 1.68
CA ASP A 221 -3.66 10.81 2.59
C ASP A 221 -4.42 11.34 3.83
N PRO A 222 -5.59 10.79 4.16
CA PRO A 222 -6.38 11.29 5.29
C PRO A 222 -5.79 10.96 6.66
N GLU A 223 -4.93 9.95 6.79
CA GLU A 223 -4.27 9.57 8.04
C GLU A 223 -2.96 10.31 8.27
N THR A 224 -2.15 10.48 7.21
CA THR A 224 -0.80 11.06 7.32
C THR A 224 -0.73 12.54 6.92
N GLY A 225 -1.66 13.00 6.08
CA GLY A 225 -1.63 14.32 5.46
C GLY A 225 -0.60 14.47 4.33
N GLU A 226 0.00 13.37 3.85
CA GLU A 226 0.93 13.38 2.72
C GLU A 226 0.18 13.59 1.39
N ILE A 227 0.81 14.30 0.45
CA ILE A 227 0.26 14.50 -0.90
C ILE A 227 0.57 13.26 -1.75
N PHE A 228 -0.47 12.59 -2.24
CA PHE A 228 -0.37 11.46 -3.16
C PHE A 228 -0.11 11.90 -4.60
N THR A 229 -0.82 12.94 -5.05
CA THR A 229 -0.67 13.48 -6.41
C THR A 229 -1.14 14.93 -6.46
N GLU A 230 -0.60 15.69 -7.41
CA GLU A 230 -0.93 17.09 -7.68
C GLU A 230 -1.36 17.25 -9.14
N SER A 231 -2.37 18.09 -9.39
CA SER A 231 -2.75 18.48 -10.74
C SER A 231 -1.74 19.45 -11.34
N ASN A 232 -1.79 19.63 -12.66
CA ASN A 232 -1.17 20.83 -13.26
C ASN A 232 -1.88 22.09 -12.76
N TRP A 233 -1.18 23.23 -12.85
CA TRP A 233 -1.75 24.52 -12.53
C TRP A 233 -2.93 24.83 -13.47
N PHE A 234 -4.01 25.38 -12.93
CA PHE A 234 -5.12 25.89 -13.72
C PHE A 234 -5.58 27.26 -13.20
N GLU A 235 -5.93 28.14 -14.14
CA GLU A 235 -6.45 29.48 -13.84
C GLU A 235 -7.98 29.42 -13.69
N VAL A 236 -8.52 30.08 -12.66
CA VAL A 236 -9.97 30.18 -12.49
C VAL A 236 -10.55 31.14 -13.53
N GLU A 237 -11.12 30.57 -14.59
CA GLU A 237 -11.76 31.34 -15.65
C GLU A 237 -13.12 31.95 -15.22
N LYS A 238 -13.40 33.13 -15.78
CA LYS A 238 -14.65 33.87 -15.60
C LYS A 238 -15.82 33.16 -16.29
N GLY A 239 -16.51 32.23 -15.63
CA GLY A 239 -17.65 31.59 -16.29
C GLY A 239 -18.47 30.56 -15.53
N TRP A 240 -18.03 30.05 -14.38
CA TRP A 240 -18.76 28.99 -13.67
C TRP A 240 -19.92 29.51 -12.80
N TYR A 241 -20.79 30.35 -13.37
CA TYR A 241 -22.09 30.70 -12.80
C TYR A 241 -23.11 30.98 -13.92
N ASN A 242 -23.70 29.95 -14.55
CA ASN A 242 -25.15 29.97 -14.81
C ASN A 242 -25.78 28.65 -15.32
N THR A 243 -26.75 28.20 -14.51
CA THR A 243 -28.09 27.68 -14.81
C THR A 243 -28.49 27.37 -16.28
N SER A 244 -28.85 26.11 -16.56
CA SER A 244 -30.25 25.64 -16.68
C SER A 244 -30.30 24.24 -17.34
N CYS A 245 -30.78 23.22 -16.61
CA CYS A 245 -31.36 22.04 -17.24
C CYS A 245 -32.80 22.39 -17.64
N SER A 246 -33.08 22.49 -18.95
CA SER A 246 -34.44 22.47 -19.45
C SER A 246 -34.95 21.03 -19.46
N SER A 247 -36.17 20.86 -18.92
CA SER A 247 -36.98 19.64 -18.86
C SER A 247 -37.05 18.83 -20.16
#